data_AF-A0A1H0C826-F1
#
_entry.id   AF-A0A1H0C826-F1
#
_cell.length_a   1.000
_cell.length_b   1.000
_cell.length_c   1.000
_cell.angle_alpha   90.00
_cell.angle_beta   90.00
_cell.angle_gamma   90.00
#
_symmetry.space_group_name_H-M   'P 1'
#
loop_
_entity.id
_entity.type
_entity.pdbx_description
1 polymer ?
#
loop_
_entity_poly.entity_id
_entity_poly.type
_entity_poly.pdbx_seq_one_letter_code
_entity_poly.pdbx_strand_id
1 'polypeptide(L)'
;MTPADRDRFEKCLALAAQGATTGERAAARAAATRIAAGAGLTFAEAMRAVRPVRPDPAPRPPPRRSYPWAQPKEPVEPITVEELLRQKAETEAWRKRAAARAKRRSQKEQPDQEAYAAEQRARQAERDRAWAQARDPSDGVSGRVRSDR
;
A
#
# COMPACT_ATOMS: atom_id res chain seq x y z
N MET A 1 18.05 13.45 38.34
CA MET A 1 17.71 13.55 36.90
C MET A 1 17.12 14.93 36.62
N THR A 2 17.64 15.65 35.63
CA THR A 2 17.13 16.99 35.28
C THR A 2 15.79 16.91 34.53
N PRO A 3 15.00 18.00 34.42
CA PRO A 3 13.78 18.00 33.60
C PRO A 3 14.04 17.62 32.14
N ALA A 4 15.13 18.10 31.55
CA ALA A 4 15.51 17.76 30.17
C ALA A 4 15.90 16.27 30.01
N ASP A 5 16.56 15.68 31.01
CA ASP A 5 16.84 14.24 31.02
C ASP A 5 15.56 13.41 31.14
N ARG A 6 14.61 13.88 31.96
CA ARG A 6 13.29 13.27 32.12
C ARG A 6 12.54 13.22 30.79
N ASP A 7 12.45 14.33 30.08
CA ASP A 7 11.75 14.39 28.79
C ASP A 7 12.38 13.47 27.74
N ARG A 8 13.72 13.43 27.69
CA ARG A 8 14.46 12.52 26.80
C ARG A 8 14.22 11.06 27.16
N PHE A 9 14.23 10.75 28.46
CA PHE A 9 13.94 9.41 28.96
C PHE A 9 12.50 8.98 28.61
N GLU A 10 11.51 9.85 28.81
CA GLU A 10 10.10 9.61 28.44
C GLU A 10 9.93 9.34 26.94
N LYS A 11 10.58 10.14 26.08
CA LYS A 11 10.58 9.91 24.62
C LYS A 11 11.19 8.57 24.25
N CYS A 12 12.31 8.18 24.86
CA CYS A 12 12.92 6.88 24.63
C CYS A 12 12.02 5.73 25.10
N LEU A 13 11.28 5.89 26.21
CA LEU A 13 10.30 4.90 26.66
C LEU A 13 9.13 4.75 25.67
N ALA A 14 8.62 5.86 25.11
CA ALA A 14 7.58 5.83 24.10
C ALA A 14 8.04 5.06 22.84
N LEU A 15 9.25 5.36 22.34
CA LEU A 15 9.85 4.65 21.20
C LEU A 15 10.14 3.17 21.51
N ALA A 16 10.53 2.84 22.74
CA ALA A 16 10.72 1.46 23.17
C ALA A 16 9.42 0.64 23.19
N ALA A 17 8.27 1.30 23.36
CA ALA A 17 6.95 0.67 23.37
C ALA A 17 6.31 0.61 21.97
N GLN A 18 6.46 1.66 21.17
CA GLN A 18 5.73 1.86 19.91
C GLN A 18 6.61 1.87 18.65
N GLY A 19 7.93 1.66 18.78
CA GLY A 19 8.85 1.62 17.64
C GLY A 19 8.44 0.57 16.60
N ALA A 20 8.58 0.92 15.31
CA ALA A 20 8.08 0.13 14.20
C ALA A 20 8.81 -1.20 14.08
N THR A 21 10.13 -1.21 14.33
CA THR A 21 10.96 -2.40 14.23
C THR A 21 11.49 -2.87 15.59
N THR A 22 11.89 -4.14 15.67
CA THR A 22 12.57 -4.71 16.85
C THR A 22 13.86 -3.97 17.18
N GLY A 23 14.63 -3.60 16.15
CA GLY A 23 15.87 -2.83 16.28
C GLY A 23 15.66 -1.45 16.88
N GLU A 24 14.64 -0.72 16.42
CA GLU A 24 14.26 0.59 16.98
C GLU A 24 13.86 0.49 18.45
N ARG A 25 13.03 -0.49 18.81
CA ARG A 25 12.61 -0.69 20.21
C ARG A 25 13.80 -1.02 21.11
N ALA A 26 14.73 -1.87 20.65
CA ALA A 26 15.93 -2.21 21.39
C ALA A 26 16.88 -1.01 21.55
N ALA A 27 17.11 -0.23 20.48
CA ALA A 27 17.92 0.98 20.51
C ALA A 27 17.35 2.04 21.45
N ALA A 28 16.02 2.21 21.43
CA ALA A 28 15.32 3.13 22.33
C ALA A 28 15.46 2.71 23.81
N ARG A 29 15.37 1.40 24.13
CA ARG A 29 15.64 0.89 25.48
C ARG A 29 17.08 1.15 25.92
N ALA A 30 18.06 0.88 25.04
CA ALA A 30 19.47 1.14 25.34
C ALA A 30 19.74 2.63 25.57
N ALA A 31 19.12 3.52 24.79
CA ALA A 31 19.21 4.96 24.98
C ALA A 31 18.61 5.42 26.31
N ALA A 32 17.43 4.90 26.68
CA ALA A 32 16.81 5.17 27.98
C ALA A 32 17.71 4.73 29.14
N THR A 33 18.34 3.56 29.05
CA THR A 33 19.29 3.08 30.07
C THR A 33 20.50 4.01 30.22
N ARG A 34 21.06 4.53 29.12
CA ARG A 34 22.16 5.49 29.17
C ARG A 34 21.75 6.82 29.82
N ILE A 35 20.55 7.32 29.53
CA ILE A 35 20.04 8.55 30.15
C ILE A 35 19.85 8.37 31.66
N ALA A 36 19.29 7.23 32.08
CA ALA A 36 19.16 6.90 33.50
C ALA A 36 20.52 6.85 34.20
N ALA A 37 21.49 6.15 33.61
CA ALA A 37 22.85 6.03 34.15
C ALA A 37 23.56 7.40 34.21
N GLY A 38 23.42 8.25 33.19
CA GLY A 38 23.96 9.60 33.18
C GLY A 38 23.37 10.51 34.27
N ALA A 39 22.17 10.18 34.75
CA ALA A 39 21.52 10.85 35.87
C ALA A 39 21.82 10.22 37.24
N GLY A 40 22.71 9.21 37.29
CA GLY A 40 23.06 8.47 38.51
C GLY A 40 21.98 7.52 39.01
N LEU A 41 21.02 7.15 38.15
CA LEU A 41 19.89 6.28 38.50
C LEU A 41 20.01 4.93 37.79
N THR A 42 19.53 3.89 38.43
CA THR A 42 19.21 2.64 37.73
C THR A 42 18.01 2.86 36.81
N PHE A 43 17.88 2.01 35.78
CA PHE A 43 16.74 2.07 34.87
C PHE A 43 15.38 1.97 35.61
N ALA A 44 15.31 1.13 36.65
CA ALA A 44 14.10 0.95 37.45
C ALA A 44 13.77 2.21 38.30
N GLU A 45 14.76 2.87 38.87
CA GLU A 45 14.59 4.12 39.61
C GLU A 45 14.15 5.26 38.69
N ALA A 46 14.77 5.36 37.51
CA ALA A 46 14.36 6.33 36.49
C ALA A 46 12.90 6.10 36.04
N MET A 47 12.48 4.83 35.85
CA MET A 47 11.06 4.54 35.58
C MET A 47 10.13 4.98 36.71
N ARG A 48 10.53 4.80 37.98
CA ARG A 48 9.72 5.24 39.14
C ARG A 48 9.61 6.76 39.21
N ALA A 49 10.67 7.49 38.86
CA ALA A 49 10.70 8.95 38.84
C ALA A 49 9.76 9.55 37.76
N VAL A 50 9.54 8.81 36.68
CA VAL A 50 8.72 9.23 35.54
C VAL A 50 7.27 8.74 35.65
N ARG A 51 7.04 7.59 36.30
CA ARG A 51 5.71 7.04 36.47
C ARG A 51 4.86 7.99 37.33
N PRO A 52 3.76 8.55 36.79
CA PRO A 52 2.82 9.28 37.64
C PRO A 52 2.28 8.30 38.70
N VAL A 53 2.25 8.73 39.97
CA VAL A 53 1.50 8.05 41.02
C VAL A 53 0.05 8.05 40.54
N ARG A 54 -0.38 6.92 39.97
CA ARG A 54 -1.72 6.78 39.45
C ARG A 54 -2.62 6.66 40.68
N PRO A 55 -3.49 7.64 40.99
CA PRO A 55 -4.51 7.41 41.99
C PRO A 55 -5.31 6.18 41.57
N ASP A 56 -5.68 5.36 42.56
CA ASP A 56 -6.52 4.18 42.34
C ASP A 56 -7.75 4.63 41.53
N PRO A 57 -8.05 4.02 40.37
CA PRO A 57 -9.13 4.49 39.53
C PRO A 57 -10.45 4.37 40.30
N ALA A 58 -10.98 5.51 40.74
CA ALA A 58 -12.33 5.59 41.25
C ALA A 58 -13.29 4.89 40.24
N PRO A 59 -14.27 4.11 40.73
CA PRO A 59 -15.20 3.42 39.86
C PRO A 59 -15.87 4.45 38.94
N ARG A 60 -15.68 4.28 37.63
CA ARG A 60 -16.24 5.20 36.64
C ARG A 60 -17.77 5.13 36.74
N PRO A 61 -18.48 6.26 36.80
CA PRO A 61 -19.94 6.24 36.78
C PRO A 61 -20.41 5.59 35.48
N PRO A 62 -21.55 4.87 35.49
CA PRO A 62 -22.12 4.30 34.29
C PRO A 62 -22.34 5.41 33.24
N PRO A 63 -22.11 5.14 31.95
CA PRO A 63 -22.28 6.13 30.92
C PRO A 63 -23.73 6.63 30.94
N ARG A 64 -23.91 7.96 31.07
CA ARG A 64 -25.24 8.61 31.12
C ARG A 64 -26.04 8.46 29.82
N ARG A 65 -25.40 7.99 28.73
CA ARG A 65 -25.97 7.89 27.40
C ARG A 65 -26.03 6.43 26.98
N SER A 66 -27.22 5.94 26.68
CA SER A 66 -27.38 4.68 25.95
C SER A 66 -26.88 4.87 24.52
N TYR A 67 -25.92 4.07 24.11
CA TYR A 67 -25.45 4.07 22.73
C TYR A 67 -26.37 3.19 21.87
N PRO A 68 -26.65 3.54 20.61
CA PRO A 68 -27.48 2.73 19.71
C PRO A 68 -26.99 1.29 19.55
N TRP A 69 -25.68 1.06 19.64
CA TRP A 69 -25.07 -0.28 19.57
C TRP A 69 -25.19 -1.07 20.89
N ALA A 70 -25.49 -0.39 22.00
CA ALA A 70 -25.66 -1.01 23.33
C ALA A 70 -27.11 -1.44 23.58
N GLN A 71 -28.04 -1.06 22.71
CA GLN A 71 -29.43 -1.49 22.80
C GLN A 71 -29.59 -2.87 22.15
N PRO A 72 -30.37 -3.78 22.77
CA PRO A 72 -30.80 -5.01 22.10
C PRO A 72 -31.47 -4.65 20.77
N LYS A 73 -30.97 -5.23 19.68
CA LYS A 73 -31.58 -5.03 18.35
C LYS A 73 -32.89 -5.81 18.30
N GLU A 74 -33.90 -5.21 17.69
CA GLU A 74 -35.12 -5.94 17.36
C GLU A 74 -34.79 -7.14 16.46
N PRO A 75 -35.50 -8.27 16.63
CA PRO A 75 -35.30 -9.44 15.78
C PRO A 75 -35.61 -9.07 14.33
N VAL A 76 -34.64 -9.31 13.44
CA VAL A 76 -34.79 -9.04 12.01
C VAL A 76 -35.69 -10.10 11.39
N GLU A 77 -36.74 -9.68 10.69
CA GLU A 77 -37.60 -10.60 9.94
C GLU A 77 -36.80 -11.32 8.84
N PRO A 78 -36.94 -12.65 8.71
CA PRO A 78 -36.25 -13.39 7.68
C PRO A 78 -36.76 -12.96 6.29
N ILE A 79 -35.83 -12.74 5.37
CA ILE A 79 -36.14 -12.42 3.98
C ILE A 79 -36.96 -13.54 3.35
N THR A 80 -38.04 -13.17 2.66
CA THR A 80 -38.89 -14.13 1.96
C THR A 80 -38.22 -14.63 0.68
N VAL A 81 -38.64 -15.81 0.20
CA VAL A 81 -38.12 -16.38 -1.05
C VAL A 81 -38.44 -15.48 -2.25
N GLU A 82 -39.63 -14.85 -2.26
CA GLU A 82 -40.04 -13.91 -3.31
C GLU A 82 -39.12 -12.69 -3.36
N GLU A 83 -38.75 -12.16 -2.20
CA GLU A 83 -37.81 -11.03 -2.09
C GLU A 83 -36.41 -11.42 -2.60
N LEU A 84 -35.93 -12.62 -2.25
CA LEU A 84 -34.65 -13.14 -2.78
C LEU A 84 -34.67 -13.27 -4.31
N LEU A 85 -35.78 -13.74 -4.89
CA LEU A 85 -35.92 -13.87 -6.33
C LEU A 85 -35.96 -12.49 -7.02
N ARG A 86 -36.63 -11.50 -6.42
CA ARG A 86 -36.64 -10.11 -6.91
C ARG A 86 -35.24 -9.52 -6.92
N GLN A 87 -34.52 -9.62 -5.80
CA GLN A 87 -33.14 -9.12 -5.68
C GLN A 87 -32.18 -9.80 -6.67
N LYS A 88 -32.36 -11.11 -6.89
CA LYS A 88 -31.59 -11.84 -7.90
C LYS A 88 -31.88 -11.32 -9.31
N ALA A 89 -33.15 -11.11 -9.67
CA ALA A 89 -33.53 -10.60 -10.98
C ALA A 89 -32.97 -9.19 -11.24
N GLU A 90 -33.01 -8.31 -10.23
CA GLU A 90 -32.40 -6.97 -10.30
C GLU A 90 -30.88 -7.03 -10.51
N THR A 91 -30.20 -7.92 -9.78
CA THR A 91 -28.76 -8.12 -9.90
C THR A 91 -28.39 -8.66 -11.28
N GLU A 92 -29.14 -9.62 -11.81
CA GLU A 92 -28.93 -10.15 -13.16
C GLU A 92 -29.18 -9.09 -14.23
N ALA A 93 -30.23 -8.28 -14.09
CA ALA A 93 -30.51 -7.17 -15.01
C ALA A 93 -29.40 -6.12 -14.98
N TRP A 94 -28.86 -5.79 -13.80
CA TRP A 94 -27.70 -4.92 -13.68
C TRP A 94 -26.46 -5.52 -14.35
N ARG A 95 -26.15 -6.80 -14.11
CA ARG A 95 -25.02 -7.51 -14.75
C ARG A 95 -25.14 -7.52 -16.27
N LYS A 96 -26.33 -7.81 -16.82
CA LYS A 96 -26.59 -7.78 -18.27
C LYS A 96 -26.34 -6.40 -18.85
N ARG A 97 -26.81 -5.34 -18.18
CA ARG A 97 -26.58 -3.94 -18.61
C ARG A 97 -25.09 -3.58 -18.54
N ALA A 98 -24.38 -4.00 -17.49
CA ALA A 98 -22.95 -3.76 -17.35
C ALA A 98 -22.14 -4.47 -18.47
N ALA A 99 -22.43 -5.74 -18.73
CA ALA A 99 -21.79 -6.50 -19.79
C ALA A 99 -22.03 -5.90 -21.19
N ALA A 100 -23.27 -5.46 -21.47
CA ALA A 100 -23.59 -4.79 -22.73
C ALA A 100 -22.82 -3.47 -22.89
N ARG A 101 -22.65 -2.69 -21.80
CA ARG A 101 -21.83 -1.47 -21.82
C ARG A 101 -20.35 -1.77 -22.05
N ALA A 102 -19.81 -2.80 -21.40
CA ALA A 102 -18.42 -3.21 -21.59
C ALA A 102 -18.15 -3.67 -23.04
N LYS A 103 -19.04 -4.47 -23.61
CA LYS A 103 -18.94 -4.90 -25.02
C LYS A 103 -18.93 -3.71 -25.98
N ARG A 104 -19.80 -2.72 -25.77
CA ARG A 104 -19.83 -1.49 -26.59
C ARG A 104 -18.53 -0.69 -26.48
N ARG A 105 -17.92 -0.61 -25.29
CA ARG A 105 -16.63 0.08 -25.12
C ARG A 105 -15.50 -0.65 -25.84
N SER A 106 -15.40 -1.97 -25.66
CA SER A 106 -14.39 -2.79 -26.31
C SER A 106 -14.49 -2.70 -27.84
N GLN A 107 -15.70 -2.72 -28.41
CA GLN A 107 -15.90 -2.53 -29.86
C GLN A 107 -15.47 -1.14 -30.35
N LYS A 108 -15.57 -0.11 -29.50
CA LYS A 108 -15.12 1.25 -29.84
C LYS A 108 -13.61 1.40 -29.73
N GLU A 109 -12.98 0.75 -28.76
CA GLU A 109 -11.53 0.83 -28.49
C GLU A 109 -10.70 -0.05 -29.43
N GLN A 110 -11.27 -1.16 -29.94
CA GLN A 110 -10.62 -2.06 -30.90
C GLN A 110 -10.04 -1.37 -32.15
N PRO A 111 -10.78 -0.53 -32.90
CA PRO A 111 -10.25 0.10 -34.11
C PRO A 111 -9.06 1.03 -33.81
N ASP A 112 -9.09 1.74 -32.68
CA ASP A 112 -7.99 2.63 -32.27
C ASP A 112 -6.72 1.82 -31.95
N GLN A 113 -6.87 0.66 -31.31
CA GLN A 113 -5.76 -0.26 -31.02
C GLN A 113 -5.20 -0.91 -32.29
N GLU A 114 -6.08 -1.32 -33.21
CA GLU A 114 -5.68 -1.91 -34.49
C GLU A 114 -4.96 -0.90 -35.39
N ALA A 115 -5.44 0.36 -35.42
CA ALA A 115 -4.80 1.44 -36.15
C ALA A 115 -3.40 1.74 -35.59
N TYR A 116 -3.27 1.84 -34.27
CA TYR A 116 -1.97 2.02 -33.61
C TYR A 116 -1.02 0.85 -33.89
N ALA A 117 -1.50 -0.39 -33.77
CA ALA A 117 -0.69 -1.58 -34.06
C ALA A 117 -0.28 -1.68 -35.54
N ALA A 118 -1.14 -1.25 -36.47
CA ALA A 118 -0.83 -1.16 -37.89
C ALA A 118 0.27 -0.12 -38.16
N GLU A 119 0.21 1.05 -37.51
CA GLU A 119 1.23 2.08 -37.62
C GLU A 119 2.60 1.58 -37.11
N GLN A 120 2.63 0.89 -35.97
CA GLN A 120 3.87 0.30 -35.44
C GLN A 120 4.44 -0.76 -36.39
N ARG A 121 3.60 -1.61 -36.98
CA ARG A 121 4.03 -2.59 -37.99
C ARG A 121 4.58 -1.92 -39.25
N ALA A 122 3.97 -0.83 -39.71
CA ALA A 122 4.46 -0.08 -40.87
C ALA A 122 5.86 0.52 -40.60
N ARG A 123 6.03 1.19 -39.46
CA ARG A 123 7.33 1.74 -39.02
C ARG A 123 8.40 0.66 -38.86
N GLN A 124 8.01 -0.53 -38.35
CA GLN A 124 8.93 -1.66 -38.28
C GLN A 124 9.33 -2.13 -39.68
N ALA A 125 8.37 -2.30 -40.59
CA ALA A 125 8.65 -2.73 -41.96
C ALA A 125 9.57 -1.76 -42.71
N GLU A 126 9.45 -0.45 -42.48
CA GLU A 126 10.37 0.55 -43.03
C GLU A 126 11.80 0.38 -42.49
N ARG A 127 11.94 0.20 -41.17
CA ARG A 127 13.25 -0.07 -40.55
C ARG A 127 13.87 -1.36 -41.07
N ASP A 128 13.06 -2.41 -41.23
CA ASP A 128 13.52 -3.69 -41.75
C ASP A 128 13.98 -3.57 -43.21
N ARG A 129 13.24 -2.82 -44.05
CA ARG A 129 13.68 -2.50 -45.42
C ARG A 129 14.98 -1.71 -45.45
N ALA A 130 15.10 -0.67 -44.62
CA ALA A 130 16.32 0.12 -44.53
C ALA A 130 17.52 -0.71 -44.04
N TRP A 131 17.29 -1.60 -43.06
CA TRP A 131 18.29 -2.53 -42.57
C TRP A 131 18.71 -3.56 -43.63
N ALA A 132 17.75 -4.07 -44.42
CA ALA A 132 18.04 -4.98 -45.52
C ALA A 132 18.82 -4.30 -46.65
N GLN A 133 18.45 -3.06 -47.04
CA GLN A 133 19.16 -2.28 -48.05
C GLN A 133 20.58 -1.92 -47.62
N ALA A 134 20.79 -1.56 -46.34
CA ALA A 134 22.12 -1.29 -45.80
C ALA A 134 23.03 -2.54 -45.75
N ARG A 135 22.48 -3.73 -45.96
CA ARG A 135 23.19 -5.02 -45.98
C ARG A 135 23.16 -5.68 -47.35
N ASP A 136 22.63 -5.01 -48.38
CA ASP A 136 22.57 -5.56 -49.72
C ASP A 136 24.01 -5.88 -50.15
N PRO A 137 24.36 -7.16 -50.37
CA PRO A 137 25.73 -7.59 -50.59
C PRO A 137 26.31 -7.09 -51.92
N SER A 138 25.55 -6.34 -52.72
CA SER A 138 26.04 -5.67 -53.93
C SER A 138 27.11 -4.61 -53.65
N ASP A 139 27.19 -4.07 -52.42
CA ASP A 139 28.28 -3.16 -51.99
C ASP A 139 29.52 -3.92 -51.46
N GLY A 140 29.53 -5.25 -51.54
CA GLY A 140 30.61 -6.13 -51.09
C GLY A 140 31.52 -6.69 -52.19
N VAL A 141 31.40 -6.24 -53.45
CA VAL A 141 32.29 -6.66 -54.56
C VAL A 141 33.10 -5.47 -55.08
N SER A 142 33.90 -4.87 -54.19
CA SER A 142 35.12 -4.20 -54.62
C SER A 142 36.27 -4.82 -53.85
N GLY A 143 36.62 -6.02 -54.32
CA GLY A 143 37.73 -6.83 -53.83
C GLY A 143 39.01 -6.04 -53.97
N ARG A 144 39.45 -5.49 -52.83
CA ARG A 144 40.82 -5.23 -52.41
C ARG A 144 41.85 -5.92 -53.33
N VAL A 145 42.35 -5.20 -54.34
CA VAL A 145 43.54 -5.59 -55.10
C VAL A 145 44.72 -5.54 -54.14
N ARG A 146 45.11 -6.70 -53.60
CA ARG A 146 46.40 -6.87 -52.95
C ARG A 146 47.44 -7.13 -54.03
N SER A 147 48.31 -6.15 -54.16
CA SER A 147 49.58 -6.20 -54.88
C SER A 147 50.41 -7.39 -54.41
N ASP A 148 50.75 -8.30 -55.33
CA ASP A 148 51.83 -9.27 -55.19
C ASP A 148 52.48 -9.46 -56.58
N ARG A 149 53.50 -8.66 -56.88
CA ARG A 149 54.80 -9.06 -57.44
C ARG A 149 55.71 -7.87 -57.71
#